data_AF-A0A2T1NF80-F1
#
_entry.id   AF-A0A2T1NF80-F1
#
_cell.length_a   1.000
_cell.length_b   1.000
_cell.length_c   1.000
_cell.angle_alpha   90.00
_cell.angle_beta   90.00
_cell.angle_gamma   90.00
#
_symmetry.space_group_name_H-M   'P 1'
#
loop_
_entity.id
_entity.type
_entity.pdbx_description
1 polymer ?
#
loop_
_entity_poly.entity_id
_entity_poly.type
_entity_poly.pdbx_seq_one_letter_code
_entity_poly.pdbx_strand_id
1 'polypeptide(L)'
;MSARIKSENLYEFTYGTVEVKAKLPQGHGLWPACGEIDIMEYVGKTPHEIHTTLHTPASFGQSVNTNVETIGDIEEGFHVYKTNWSKDAIKFYIDDQLVYTFSPEEKDKKNYPFNKPFFIILNMAIGGYFGGPDVDDSIFPQEFIIDYVKVYQ
;
A
#
# COMPACT_ATOMS: atom_id res chain seq x y z
N MET A 1 -8.35 -19.95 2.09
CA MET A 1 -6.90 -19.90 1.75
C MET A 1 -6.68 -18.61 0.98
N SER A 2 -5.56 -17.91 1.21
CA SER A 2 -5.21 -16.69 0.46
C SER A 2 -3.79 -16.79 -0.11
N ALA A 3 -3.35 -15.79 -0.86
CA ALA A 3 -2.04 -15.70 -1.48
C ALA A 3 -1.29 -14.43 -1.08
N ARG A 4 0.04 -14.53 -1.07
CA ARG A 4 0.99 -13.42 -1.02
C ARG A 4 2.02 -13.63 -2.11
N ILE A 5 2.07 -12.73 -3.07
CA ILE A 5 2.99 -12.77 -4.21
C ILE A 5 3.99 -11.63 -4.03
N LYS A 6 5.27 -11.90 -4.34
CA LYS A 6 6.35 -10.91 -4.26
C LYS A 6 7.23 -10.96 -5.52
N SER A 7 7.77 -9.81 -5.92
CA SER A 7 8.75 -9.73 -7.01
C SER A 7 10.22 -9.82 -6.56
N GLU A 8 10.47 -10.06 -5.26
CA GLU A 8 11.81 -10.17 -4.67
C GLU A 8 12.69 -11.16 -5.43
N ASN A 9 13.95 -10.78 -5.72
CA ASN A 9 14.91 -11.53 -6.54
C ASN A 9 14.51 -11.73 -8.03
N LEU A 10 13.40 -11.16 -8.50
CA LEU A 10 12.98 -11.23 -9.91
C LEU A 10 12.92 -9.85 -10.55
N TYR A 11 12.32 -8.88 -9.85
CA TYR A 11 12.23 -7.49 -10.29
C TYR A 11 12.25 -6.56 -9.08
N GLU A 12 13.27 -5.71 -9.06
CA GLU A 12 13.51 -4.70 -8.05
C GLU A 12 13.89 -3.40 -8.74
N PHE A 13 13.44 -2.27 -8.21
CA PHE A 13 13.66 -0.97 -8.84
C PHE A 13 13.79 0.11 -7.79
N THR A 14 14.48 1.19 -8.16
CA THR A 14 14.59 2.41 -7.36
C THR A 14 13.93 3.55 -8.11
N TYR A 15 13.06 4.29 -7.44
CA TYR A 15 12.30 5.43 -8.00
C TYR A 15 11.41 5.04 -9.18
N GLY A 16 10.66 6.04 -9.67
CA GLY A 16 9.75 5.91 -10.80
C GLY A 16 8.29 6.01 -10.37
N THR A 17 7.40 5.67 -11.30
CA THR A 17 5.97 5.57 -11.04
C THR A 17 5.55 4.12 -10.98
N VAL A 18 4.89 3.73 -9.91
CA VAL A 18 4.20 2.43 -9.78
C VAL A 18 2.71 2.68 -9.90
N GLU A 19 2.04 1.94 -10.76
CA GLU A 19 0.59 2.02 -10.97
C GLU A 19 -0.01 0.61 -10.86
N VAL A 20 -0.97 0.45 -9.96
CA VAL A 20 -1.70 -0.80 -9.72
C VAL A 20 -3.17 -0.53 -9.96
N LYS A 21 -3.76 -1.20 -10.93
CA LYS A 21 -5.21 -1.16 -11.14
C LYS A 21 -5.84 -2.41 -10.57
N ALA A 22 -6.68 -2.22 -9.55
CA ALA A 22 -7.23 -3.34 -8.81
C ALA A 22 -8.68 -3.09 -8.37
N LYS A 23 -9.39 -4.18 -8.12
CA LYS A 23 -10.68 -4.24 -7.45
C LYS A 23 -10.48 -4.90 -6.09
N LEU A 24 -10.93 -4.22 -5.04
CA LEU A 24 -10.60 -4.56 -3.67
C LEU A 24 -11.40 -5.78 -3.14
N PRO A 25 -10.76 -6.66 -2.36
CA PRO A 25 -11.40 -7.55 -1.40
C PRO A 25 -11.39 -6.89 -0.02
N GLN A 26 -11.68 -7.64 1.04
CA GLN A 26 -11.33 -7.28 2.42
C GLN A 26 -10.01 -8.00 2.85
N GLY A 27 -8.95 -7.30 3.32
CA GLY A 27 -7.78 -7.98 3.95
C GLY A 27 -6.45 -7.23 4.21
N HIS A 28 -5.52 -7.80 5.00
CA HIS A 28 -4.35 -7.09 5.68
C HIS A 28 -2.89 -7.44 5.24
N GLY A 29 -1.86 -6.72 5.75
CA GLY A 29 -0.40 -6.97 5.58
C GLY A 29 0.46 -6.82 6.88
N LEU A 30 1.79 -7.07 6.81
CA LEU A 30 2.75 -7.02 7.94
C LEU A 30 4.07 -6.31 7.52
N TRP A 31 4.65 -5.51 8.43
CA TRP A 31 5.81 -4.63 8.20
C TRP A 31 7.22 -5.22 8.41
N PRO A 32 8.22 -4.94 7.53
CA PRO A 32 9.66 -5.15 7.74
C PRO A 32 10.50 -3.87 7.93
N ALA A 33 11.51 -3.91 8.82
CA ALA A 33 12.37 -2.77 9.20
C ALA A 33 13.22 -2.11 8.09
N CYS A 34 13.23 -2.64 6.88
CA CYS A 34 14.01 -2.13 5.75
C CYS A 34 13.41 -0.87 5.09
N GLY A 35 12.24 -0.42 5.54
CA GLY A 35 11.43 0.60 4.88
C GLY A 35 10.31 -0.08 4.09
N GLU A 36 9.11 0.50 4.13
CA GLU A 36 7.93 0.02 3.39
C GLU A 36 7.16 1.22 2.82
N ILE A 37 6.62 1.03 1.62
CA ILE A 37 5.79 2.00 0.90
C ILE A 37 4.47 1.29 0.60
N ASP A 38 3.46 1.57 1.41
CA ASP A 38 2.12 1.02 1.27
C ASP A 38 1.35 1.88 0.28
N ILE A 39 1.35 1.45 -0.99
CA ILE A 39 0.67 2.15 -2.08
C ILE A 39 -0.84 2.18 -1.84
N MET A 40 -1.39 1.10 -1.29
CA MET A 40 -2.79 0.94 -0.94
C MET A 40 -2.91 -0.13 0.15
N GLU A 41 -3.53 0.23 1.27
CA GLU A 41 -4.07 -0.70 2.25
C GLU A 41 -5.57 -0.43 2.45
N TYR A 42 -6.36 -1.49 2.42
CA TYR A 42 -7.80 -1.43 2.65
C TYR A 42 -8.18 -2.43 3.73
N VAL A 43 -9.03 -2.02 4.67
CA VAL A 43 -9.52 -2.89 5.74
C VAL A 43 -11.03 -2.97 5.69
N GLY A 44 -11.59 -4.16 5.41
CA GLY A 44 -13.04 -4.32 5.21
C GLY A 44 -13.94 -3.94 6.39
N LYS A 45 -13.40 -3.83 7.62
CA LYS A 45 -14.17 -3.35 8.79
C LYS A 45 -14.39 -1.82 8.78
N THR A 46 -13.60 -1.10 8.00
CA THR A 46 -13.65 0.35 7.77
C THR A 46 -13.88 0.57 6.28
N PRO A 47 -15.09 0.27 5.77
CA PRO A 47 -15.39 0.45 4.36
C PRO A 47 -15.18 1.91 3.95
N HIS A 48 -14.92 2.12 2.66
CA HIS A 48 -14.64 3.40 2.04
C HIS A 48 -13.29 4.04 2.41
N GLU A 49 -12.54 3.47 3.36
CA GLU A 49 -11.25 4.02 3.80
C GLU A 49 -10.07 3.31 3.11
N ILE A 50 -9.20 4.10 2.48
CA ILE A 50 -7.91 3.65 1.96
C ILE A 50 -6.79 4.31 2.73
N HIS A 51 -5.85 3.49 3.21
CA HIS A 51 -4.64 3.97 3.85
C HIS A 51 -3.49 3.97 2.84
N THR A 52 -2.74 5.06 2.83
CA THR A 52 -1.42 5.14 2.20
C THR A 52 -0.41 5.40 3.30
N THR A 53 0.51 4.46 3.50
CA THR A 53 1.41 4.48 4.66
C THR A 53 2.86 4.34 4.21
N LEU A 54 3.75 5.00 4.93
CA LEU A 54 5.16 4.68 4.87
C LEU A 54 5.64 4.29 6.24
N HIS A 55 6.48 3.28 6.27
CA HIS A 55 7.16 2.90 7.47
C HIS A 55 8.67 3.08 7.29
N THR A 56 9.27 3.68 8.31
CA THR A 56 10.68 4.06 8.35
C THR A 56 11.26 3.67 9.70
N PRO A 57 12.58 3.60 9.86
CA PRO A 57 13.17 3.44 11.20
C PRO A 57 12.75 4.54 12.20
N ALA A 58 12.39 5.74 11.74
CA ALA A 58 11.89 6.82 12.59
C ALA A 58 10.41 6.68 12.99
N SER A 59 9.59 6.03 12.16
CA SER A 59 8.15 5.88 12.38
C SER A 59 7.63 4.61 11.71
N PHE A 60 7.19 3.64 12.52
CA PHE A 60 6.76 2.32 12.08
C PHE A 60 5.69 1.73 13.03
N GLY A 61 5.04 0.64 12.64
CA GLY A 61 3.87 0.14 13.37
C GLY A 61 2.69 1.09 13.19
N GLN A 62 2.35 1.87 14.22
CA GLN A 62 1.41 2.99 14.08
C GLN A 62 2.15 4.21 13.52
N SER A 63 2.58 4.10 12.25
CA SER A 63 3.35 5.16 11.60
C SER A 63 2.57 6.46 11.55
N VAL A 64 3.24 7.58 11.79
CA VAL A 64 2.67 8.92 11.59
C VAL A 64 2.74 9.35 10.12
N ASN A 65 3.52 8.63 9.30
CA ASN A 65 3.64 8.89 7.87
C ASN A 65 2.53 8.17 7.11
N THR A 66 1.28 8.48 7.46
CA THR A 66 0.08 7.84 6.91
C THR A 66 -0.95 8.89 6.54
N ASN A 67 -1.76 8.59 5.53
CA ASN A 67 -2.98 9.32 5.22
C ASN A 67 -4.10 8.29 5.04
N VAL A 68 -5.31 8.67 5.47
CA VAL A 68 -6.53 7.89 5.27
C VAL A 68 -7.47 8.72 4.42
N GLU A 69 -7.84 8.18 3.26
CA GLU A 69 -8.79 8.82 2.35
C GLU A 69 -10.12 8.07 2.39
N THR A 70 -11.23 8.79 2.55
CA THR A 70 -12.58 8.23 2.49
C THR A 70 -13.20 8.46 1.13
N ILE A 71 -13.43 7.39 0.37
CA ILE A 71 -13.96 7.41 -0.99
C ILE A 71 -15.17 6.48 -1.05
N GLY A 72 -16.36 7.04 -1.25
CA GLY A 72 -17.63 6.33 -1.06
C GLY A 72 -17.89 5.17 -2.02
N ASP A 73 -17.26 5.17 -3.19
CA ASP A 73 -17.41 4.16 -4.25
C ASP A 73 -16.17 3.29 -4.45
N ILE A 74 -15.21 3.29 -3.51
CA ILE A 74 -13.92 2.61 -3.69
C ILE A 74 -13.99 1.08 -3.81
N GLU A 75 -15.08 0.47 -3.33
CA GLU A 75 -15.36 -0.95 -3.51
C GLU A 75 -16.02 -1.28 -4.87
N GLU A 76 -16.46 -0.26 -5.61
CA GLU A 76 -17.20 -0.40 -6.86
C GLU A 76 -16.28 -0.44 -8.08
N GLY A 77 -15.90 -1.65 -8.50
CA GLY A 77 -15.18 -1.85 -9.75
C GLY A 77 -13.67 -1.72 -9.59
N PHE A 78 -12.99 -1.15 -10.59
CA PHE A 78 -11.53 -1.04 -10.59
C PHE A 78 -11.11 0.41 -10.37
N HIS A 79 -10.18 0.60 -9.46
CA HIS A 79 -9.53 1.88 -9.21
C HIS A 79 -8.04 1.78 -9.47
N VAL A 80 -7.41 2.92 -9.74
CA VAL A 80 -5.97 3.03 -9.98
C VAL A 80 -5.29 3.61 -8.75
N TYR A 81 -4.44 2.79 -8.12
CA TYR A 81 -3.57 3.18 -7.02
C TYR A 81 -2.17 3.42 -7.56
N LYS A 82 -1.67 4.64 -7.42
CA LYS A 82 -0.42 5.07 -8.04
C LYS A 82 0.50 5.74 -7.04
N THR A 83 1.79 5.43 -7.13
CA THR A 83 2.83 6.12 -6.38
C THR A 83 3.87 6.70 -7.33
N ASN A 84 4.15 7.99 -7.21
CA ASN A 84 5.32 8.64 -7.80
C ASN A 84 6.42 8.74 -6.73
N TRP A 85 7.48 7.97 -6.92
CA TRP A 85 8.59 7.86 -5.99
C TRP A 85 9.86 8.44 -6.63
N SER A 86 10.50 9.37 -5.93
CA SER A 86 11.75 9.99 -6.32
C SER A 86 12.71 10.04 -5.13
N LYS A 87 13.89 10.65 -5.30
CA LYS A 87 14.79 10.95 -4.19
C LYS A 87 14.25 12.06 -3.26
N ASP A 88 13.31 12.87 -3.74
CA ASP A 88 12.88 14.11 -3.09
C ASP A 88 11.53 13.95 -2.38
N ALA A 89 10.65 13.12 -2.92
CA ALA A 89 9.32 12.89 -2.35
C ALA A 89 8.72 11.57 -2.85
N ILE A 90 7.76 11.06 -2.08
CA ILE A 90 6.85 9.98 -2.48
C ILE A 90 5.44 10.55 -2.47
N LYS A 91 4.73 10.45 -3.60
CA LYS A 91 3.39 10.98 -3.78
C LYS A 91 2.43 9.86 -4.15
N PHE A 92 1.28 9.81 -3.49
CA PHE A 92 0.27 8.77 -3.67
C PHE A 92 -0.98 9.33 -4.32
N TYR A 93 -1.56 8.53 -5.19
CA TYR A 93 -2.73 8.89 -5.96
C TYR A 93 -3.74 7.76 -5.98
N ILE A 94 -5.02 8.13 -5.92
CA ILE A 94 -6.16 7.24 -6.18
C ILE A 94 -6.94 7.90 -7.31
N ASP A 95 -7.14 7.18 -8.42
CA ASP A 95 -7.82 7.68 -9.63
C ASP A 95 -7.36 9.08 -10.06
N ASP A 96 -6.03 9.20 -10.18
CA ASP A 96 -5.30 10.43 -10.53
C ASP A 96 -5.41 11.60 -9.52
N GLN A 97 -6.17 11.47 -8.44
CA GLN A 97 -6.21 12.45 -7.36
C GLN A 97 -5.03 12.25 -6.41
N LEU A 98 -4.25 13.30 -6.15
CA LEU A 98 -3.18 13.27 -5.16
C LEU A 98 -3.80 13.21 -3.76
N VAL A 99 -3.56 12.12 -3.03
CA VAL A 99 -4.09 11.92 -1.68
C VAL A 99 -3.03 12.13 -0.59
N TYR A 100 -1.76 11.89 -0.90
CA TYR A 100 -0.69 12.05 0.08
C TYR A 100 0.66 12.41 -0.55
N THR A 101 1.42 13.26 0.13
CA THR A 101 2.82 13.55 -0.21
C THR A 101 3.69 13.39 1.03
N PHE A 102 4.64 12.45 0.96
CA PHE A 102 5.68 12.25 1.94
C PHE A 102 7.00 12.88 1.46
N SER A 103 7.42 13.96 2.12
CA SER A 103 8.70 14.63 1.91
C SER A 103 9.21 15.19 3.25
N PRO A 104 9.88 14.35 4.08
CA PRO A 104 10.44 14.83 5.34
C PRO A 104 11.53 15.88 5.06
N GLU A 105 11.71 16.83 5.99
CA GLU A 105 12.77 17.85 5.89
C GLU A 105 14.15 17.19 5.89
N GLU A 106 14.38 16.29 6.85
CA GLU A 106 15.59 15.46 6.92
C GLU A 106 15.41 14.17 6.12
N LYS A 107 16.25 13.96 5.10
CA LYS A 107 16.23 12.77 4.23
C LYS A 107 17.41 11.84 4.48
N ASP A 108 17.58 11.44 5.73
CA ASP A 108 18.59 10.47 6.13
C ASP A 108 18.06 9.02 6.07
N LYS A 109 18.88 8.03 6.43
CA LYS A 109 18.46 6.62 6.44
C LYS A 109 17.35 6.31 7.45
N LYS A 110 17.12 7.18 8.42
CA LYS A 110 16.13 6.99 9.48
C LYS A 110 14.75 7.46 9.04
N ASN A 111 14.70 8.60 8.35
CA ASN A 111 13.47 9.27 7.94
C ASN A 111 13.12 9.02 6.46
N TYR A 112 14.10 8.73 5.60
CA TYR A 112 13.92 8.46 4.18
C TYR A 112 14.77 7.28 3.70
N PRO A 113 14.49 6.03 4.14
CA PRO A 113 15.21 4.83 3.74
C PRO A 113 14.93 4.37 2.29
N PHE A 114 14.27 5.19 1.48
CA PHE A 114 13.73 4.87 0.15
C PHE A 114 14.69 5.24 -0.99
N ASN A 115 15.99 5.28 -0.72
CA ASN A 115 17.03 5.56 -1.72
C ASN A 115 17.80 4.27 -2.09
N LYS A 116 17.05 3.20 -2.36
CA LYS A 116 17.55 1.85 -2.67
C LYS A 116 16.47 1.04 -3.40
N PRO A 117 16.79 -0.13 -3.99
CA PRO A 117 15.79 -0.96 -4.64
C PRO A 117 14.72 -1.48 -3.67
N PHE A 118 13.49 -1.55 -4.18
CA PHE A 118 12.33 -2.18 -3.55
C PHE A 118 11.72 -3.21 -4.51
N PHE A 119 11.02 -4.20 -3.95
CA PHE A 119 10.20 -5.15 -4.70
C PHE A 119 8.72 -4.95 -4.35
N ILE A 120 7.83 -5.48 -5.19
CA ILE A 120 6.38 -5.35 -5.03
C ILE A 120 5.86 -6.54 -4.25
N ILE A 121 4.90 -6.29 -3.36
CA ILE A 121 4.09 -7.31 -2.68
C ILE A 121 2.63 -7.08 -3.05
N LEU A 122 1.92 -8.16 -3.37
CA LEU A 122 0.47 -8.19 -3.55
C LEU A 122 -0.07 -9.30 -2.67
N ASN A 123 -0.96 -8.97 -1.75
CA ASN A 123 -1.55 -9.96 -0.86
C ASN A 123 -2.94 -9.54 -0.37
N MET A 124 -3.68 -10.53 0.14
CA MET A 124 -4.94 -10.35 0.86
C MET A 124 -4.86 -11.20 2.11
N ALA A 125 -4.90 -10.64 3.31
CA ALA A 125 -4.86 -11.45 4.53
C ALA A 125 -6.15 -11.37 5.34
N ILE A 126 -6.42 -12.36 6.19
CA ILE A 126 -7.69 -12.55 6.90
C ILE A 126 -7.45 -12.36 8.41
N GLY A 127 -8.23 -11.50 9.09
CA GLY A 127 -8.11 -11.21 10.52
C GLY A 127 -6.94 -10.30 10.91
N GLY A 128 -6.33 -10.51 12.08
CA GLY A 128 -5.09 -9.85 12.53
C GLY A 128 -5.30 -8.60 13.41
N TYR A 129 -4.21 -8.05 13.98
CA TYR A 129 -4.30 -6.90 14.90
C TYR A 129 -4.83 -5.64 14.21
N PHE A 130 -4.36 -5.35 12.99
CA PHE A 130 -4.84 -4.21 12.19
C PHE A 130 -6.19 -4.50 11.55
N GLY A 131 -6.36 -5.67 10.92
CA GLY A 131 -7.59 -6.08 10.24
C GLY A 131 -8.79 -6.29 11.16
N GLY A 132 -8.55 -6.55 12.45
CA GLY A 132 -9.56 -6.95 13.43
C GLY A 132 -9.42 -8.44 13.78
N PRO A 133 -9.46 -8.82 15.07
CA PRO A 133 -9.37 -10.22 15.47
C PRO A 133 -10.62 -11.02 15.05
N ASP A 134 -11.76 -10.33 14.96
CA ASP A 134 -13.03 -10.91 14.57
C ASP A 134 -13.14 -10.92 13.04
N VAL A 135 -13.47 -12.09 12.49
CA VAL A 135 -13.70 -12.29 11.06
C VAL A 135 -15.11 -12.83 10.89
N ASP A 136 -15.91 -12.18 10.04
CA ASP A 136 -17.21 -12.70 9.64
C ASP A 136 -17.03 -13.76 8.55
N ASP A 137 -17.09 -15.03 8.92
CA ASP A 137 -16.92 -16.15 7.99
C ASP A 137 -17.99 -16.18 6.87
N SER A 138 -19.10 -15.45 7.02
CA SER A 138 -20.16 -15.40 6.01
C SER A 138 -19.78 -14.60 4.76
N ILE A 139 -18.73 -13.77 4.83
CA ILE A 139 -18.26 -12.98 3.68
C ILE A 139 -17.51 -13.83 2.65
N PHE A 140 -17.10 -15.05 2.99
CA PHE A 140 -16.29 -15.88 2.10
C PHE A 140 -17.13 -16.54 0.99
N PRO A 141 -16.58 -16.69 -0.22
CA PRO A 141 -15.22 -16.31 -0.65
C PRO A 141 -15.07 -14.82 -1.00
N GLN A 142 -13.82 -14.32 -0.98
CA GLN A 142 -13.45 -12.96 -1.40
C GLN A 142 -12.32 -13.01 -2.45
N GLU A 143 -12.33 -12.05 -3.37
CA GLU A 143 -11.38 -11.99 -4.49
C GLU A 143 -10.66 -10.63 -4.55
N PHE A 144 -9.33 -10.64 -4.49
CA PHE A 144 -8.51 -9.49 -4.85
C PHE A 144 -8.16 -9.55 -6.33
N ILE A 145 -8.77 -8.71 -7.15
CA ILE A 145 -8.58 -8.77 -8.61
C ILE A 145 -7.66 -7.65 -9.04
N ILE A 146 -6.56 -7.99 -9.70
CA ILE A 146 -5.56 -7.04 -10.20
C ILE A 146 -5.56 -7.13 -11.72
N ASP A 147 -5.89 -6.03 -12.39
CA ASP A 147 -5.85 -5.93 -13.86
C ASP A 147 -4.39 -5.84 -14.32
N TYR A 148 -3.63 -4.91 -13.74
CA TYR A 148 -2.20 -4.78 -14.01
C TYR A 148 -1.41 -4.17 -12.86
N VAL A 149 -0.10 -4.39 -12.94
CA VAL A 149 0.93 -3.61 -12.28
C VAL A 149 1.86 -3.06 -13.36
N LYS A 150 2.08 -1.75 -13.37
CA LYS A 150 3.00 -1.07 -14.31
C LYS A 150 4.02 -0.26 -13.53
N VAL A 151 5.26 -0.28 -14.00
CA VAL A 151 6.36 0.52 -13.47
C VAL A 151 6.95 1.34 -14.61
N TYR A 152 7.11 2.65 -14.37
CA TYR A 152 7.64 3.63 -15.33
C TYR A 152 8.84 4.34 -14.71
N GLN A 153 9.86 4.66 -15.52
CA GLN A 153 11.07 5.36 -15.10
C GLN A 153 11.38 6.54 -16.01
#